data_AF-A0A8T3X2F1-F1
#
_entry.id   AF-A0A8T3X2F1-F1
#
_cell.length_a   1.000
_cell.length_b   1.000
_cell.length_c   1.000
_cell.angle_alpha   90.00
_cell.angle_beta   90.00
_cell.angle_gamma   90.00
#
_symmetry.space_group_name_H-M   'P 1'
#
loop_
_entity.id
_entity.type
_entity.pdbx_description
1 polymer ?
#
loop_
_entity_poly.entity_id
_entity_poly.type
_entity_poly.pdbx_seq_one_letter_code
_entity_poly.pdbx_strand_id
1 'polypeptide(L)' 'RGQGTAEKLSLAAFEFAEKNGLRIIATCPYVKDTFLKKHPEWKKIVAENYF' A
#
# COMPACT_ATOMS: atom_id res chain seq x y z
N ARG A 1 10.57 -14.53 -8.47
CA ARG A 1 10.59 -13.39 -7.50
C ARG A 1 11.59 -12.36 -8.00
N GLY A 2 11.38 -11.06 -7.78
CA GLY A 2 12.33 -10.01 -8.21
C GLY A 2 11.95 -9.21 -9.47
N GLN A 3 10.73 -9.37 -10.02
CA GLN A 3 10.26 -8.64 -11.21
C GLN A 3 9.43 -7.39 -10.87
N GLY A 4 9.40 -6.96 -9.59
CA GLY A 4 8.62 -5.80 -9.17
C GLY A 4 7.09 -5.97 -9.21
N THR A 5 6.56 -7.18 -9.46
CA THR A 5 5.12 -7.42 -9.58
C THR A 5 4.34 -7.04 -8.31
N ALA A 6 4.89 -7.35 -7.13
CA ALA A 6 4.26 -7.00 -5.86
C ALA A 6 4.18 -5.48 -5.64
N GLU A 7 5.19 -4.74 -6.09
CA GLU A 7 5.24 -3.28 -6.02
C GLU A 7 4.21 -2.66 -6.98
N LYS A 8 4.16 -3.12 -8.23
CA LYS A 8 3.17 -2.69 -9.22
C LYS A 8 1.73 -2.97 -8.78
N LEU A 9 1.49 -4.15 -8.23
CA LEU A 9 0.16 -4.51 -7.72
C LEU A 9 -0.24 -3.63 -6.54
N SER A 10 0.69 -3.35 -5.63
CA SER A 10 0.46 -2.45 -4.51
C SER A 10 0.17 -1.03 -5.00
N LEU A 11 1.01 -0.46 -5.87
CA LEU A 11 0.77 0.84 -6.49
C LEU A 11 -0.62 0.96 -7.11
N ALA A 12 -1.00 0.00 -7.97
CA ALA A 12 -2.31 0.01 -8.62
C ALA A 12 -3.47 -0.04 -7.62
N ALA A 13 -3.35 -0.83 -6.55
CA ALA A 13 -4.36 -0.89 -5.49
C ALA A 13 -4.46 0.43 -4.71
N PHE A 14 -3.32 1.08 -4.44
CA PHE A 14 -3.25 2.34 -3.72
C PHE A 14 -3.80 3.52 -4.56
N GLU A 15 -3.42 3.60 -5.83
CA GLU A 15 -3.97 4.59 -6.77
C GLU A 15 -5.48 4.43 -6.93
N PHE A 16 -5.98 3.19 -7.01
CA PHE A 16 -7.40 2.93 -7.09
C PHE A 16 -8.12 3.41 -5.82
N ALA A 17 -7.59 3.11 -4.64
CA ALA A 17 -8.17 3.57 -3.39
C ALA A 17 -8.19 5.09 -3.27
N GLU A 18 -7.10 5.77 -3.62
CA GLU A 18 -7.01 7.23 -3.58
C GLU A 18 -8.04 7.88 -4.51
N LYS A 19 -8.15 7.41 -5.75
CA LYS A 19 -9.13 7.93 -6.72
C LYS A 19 -10.58 7.75 -6.27
N ASN A 20 -10.87 6.71 -5.49
CA ASN A 20 -12.20 6.43 -4.98
C ASN A 20 -12.44 6.97 -3.56
N GLY A 21 -11.46 7.70 -2.97
CA GLY A 21 -11.57 8.20 -1.59
C GLY A 21 -11.63 7.09 -0.52
N LEU A 22 -11.10 5.90 -0.83
CA LEU A 22 -11.11 4.74 0.06
C LEU A 22 -9.85 4.71 0.95
N ARG A 23 -10.00 4.10 2.12
CA ARG A 23 -8.87 3.81 3.03
C ARG A 23 -8.46 2.35 2.93
N ILE A 24 -7.16 2.10 3.01
CA ILE A 24 -6.57 0.77 2.84
C ILE A 24 -6.15 0.21 4.19
N ILE A 25 -6.50 -1.06 4.43
CA ILE A 25 -6.03 -1.80 5.60
C ILE A 25 -4.87 -2.69 5.15
N ALA A 26 -3.66 -2.36 5.58
CA ALA A 26 -2.44 -3.06 5.16
C ALA A 26 -2.22 -4.34 5.99
N THR A 27 -2.98 -5.41 5.72
CA THR A 27 -2.83 -6.72 6.38
C THR A 27 -1.61 -7.50 5.89
N CYS A 28 -1.12 -7.21 4.69
CA CYS A 28 0.01 -7.90 4.10
C CYS A 28 1.34 -7.38 4.67
N PRO A 29 2.21 -8.25 5.23
CA PRO A 29 3.49 -7.82 5.80
C PRO A 29 4.41 -7.17 4.76
N TYR A 30 4.33 -7.59 3.49
CA TYR A 30 5.10 -6.94 2.41
C TYR A 30 4.73 -5.45 2.27
N VAL A 31 3.44 -5.10 2.35
CA VAL A 31 2.99 -3.72 2.19
C VAL A 31 3.48 -2.87 3.37
N LYS A 32 3.33 -3.40 4.58
CA LYS A 32 3.75 -2.74 5.82
C LYS A 32 5.26 -2.56 5.92
N ASP A 33 6.03 -3.63 5.74
CA ASP A 33 7.46 -3.65 6.04
C ASP A 33 8.34 -3.21 4.86
N THR A 34 7.85 -3.31 3.63
CA THR A 34 8.62 -3.01 2.41
C THR A 34 8.03 -1.85 1.62
N PHE A 35 6.77 -1.95 1.21
CA PHE A 35 6.16 -0.96 0.30
C PHE A 35 6.02 0.43 0.95
N LEU A 36 5.45 0.51 2.14
CA LEU A 36 5.24 1.79 2.84
C LEU A 36 6.54 2.44 3.35
N LYS A 37 7.64 1.69 3.45
CA LYS A 37 8.96 2.26 3.72
C LYS A 37 9.55 2.93 2.49
N LYS A 38 9.31 2.36 1.30
CA LYS A 38 9.74 2.95 0.02
C LYS A 38 8.85 4.10 -0.42
N HIS A 39 7.56 4.01 -0.14
CA HIS A 39 6.54 4.97 -0.55
C HIS A 39 5.78 5.52 0.66
N PRO A 40 6.40 6.39 1.46
CA PRO A 40 5.77 6.98 2.63
C PRO A 40 4.56 7.88 2.28
N GLU A 41 4.46 8.38 1.04
CA GLU A 41 3.35 9.21 0.55
C GLU A 41 1.99 8.50 0.67
N TRP A 42 1.98 7.17 0.55
CA TRP A 42 0.78 6.36 0.60
C TRP A 42 0.25 6.15 2.02
N LYS A 43 1.02 6.48 3.07
CA LYS A 43 0.57 6.35 4.47
C LYS A 43 -0.70 7.16 4.76
N LYS A 44 -0.93 8.26 4.04
CA LYS A 44 -2.10 9.14 4.21
C LYS A 44 -3.45 8.43 3.98
N ILE A 45 -3.48 7.36 3.16
CA ILE A 45 -4.68 6.58 2.87
C ILE A 45 -4.71 5.22 3.58
N VAL A 46 -3.68 4.88 4.35
CA VAL A 46 -3.63 3.64 5.12
C VAL A 46 -4.32 3.85 6.46
N ALA A 47 -5.27 2.98 6.80
CA ALA A 47 -5.85 2.93 8.13
C ALA A 47 -4.80 2.33 9.09
N GLU A 48 -4.22 3.18 9.95
CA GLU A 48 -3.21 2.78 10.94
C GLU A 48 -3.75 1.79 11.99
N ASN A 49 -5.07 1.69 12.13
CA ASN A 49 -5.74 1.04 13.24
C ASN A 49 -5.95 -0.48 13.09
N TYR A 50 -5.06 -1.18 12.38
CA TYR A 50 -5.10 -2.64 12.18
C TYR A 50 -3.77 -3.30 12.58
N PHE A 51 -3.12 -2.71 13.57
CA PHE A 51 -1.96 -3.28 14.29
C PHE A 51 -2.41 -4.08 15.51
#